data_AF-A0A1F6TYX7-F1
#
_entry.id   AF-A0A1F6TYX7-F1
#
_cell.length_a   1.000
_cell.length_b   1.000
_cell.length_c   1.000
_cell.angle_alpha   90.00
_cell.angle_beta   90.00
_cell.angle_gamma   90.00
#
_symmetry.space_group_name_H-M   'P 1'
#
loop_
_entity.id
_entity.type
_entity.pdbx_description
1 polymer ?
#
loop_
_entity_poly.entity_id
_entity_poly.type
_entity_poly.pdbx_seq_one_letter_code
_entity_poly.pdbx_strand_id
1 'polypeptide(L)'
;MFFNNRKKFNGHVVELLPRFGFDLDEAGVMKTASALDIAWQQKYSHYEAALYVAYLVFAGMLKANEPRAHDVIRCIRSTSSEWVSQGVVRENLASQFSSKADEWIAKQK
;
A
#
# COMPACT_ATOMS: atom_id res chain seq x y z
N MET A 1 17.37 -1.49 -20.72
CA MET A 1 15.90 -1.24 -20.72
C MET A 1 15.22 -1.52 -19.38
N PHE A 2 15.68 -2.51 -18.59
CA PHE A 2 15.09 -2.90 -17.30
C PHE A 2 14.98 -1.78 -16.24
N PHE A 3 16.01 -0.95 -16.10
CA PHE A 3 15.99 0.18 -15.16
C PHE A 3 14.91 1.22 -15.50
N ASN A 4 14.55 1.35 -16.79
CA ASN A 4 13.52 2.30 -17.22
C ASN A 4 12.11 1.81 -16.83
N ASN A 5 11.89 0.50 -16.85
CA ASN A 5 10.60 -0.09 -16.46
C ASN A 5 10.38 -0.02 -14.94
N ARG A 6 11.43 -0.26 -14.14
CA ARG A 6 11.34 -0.12 -12.67
C ARG A 6 11.13 1.33 -12.24
N LYS A 7 11.79 2.29 -12.90
CA LYS A 7 11.56 3.72 -12.63
C LYS A 7 10.12 4.14 -12.96
N LYS A 8 9.58 3.70 -14.10
CA LYS A 8 8.17 3.93 -14.46
C LYS A 8 7.21 3.31 -13.46
N PHE A 9 7.45 2.06 -13.08
CA PHE A 9 6.65 1.37 -12.06
C PHE A 9 6.64 2.14 -10.74
N ASN A 10 7.80 2.54 -10.22
CA ASN A 10 7.89 3.33 -9.00
C ASN A 10 7.12 4.66 -9.13
N GLY A 11 7.26 5.36 -10.27
CA GLY A 11 6.52 6.59 -10.54
C GLY A 11 5.01 6.39 -10.47
N HIS A 12 4.48 5.37 -11.13
CA HIS A 12 3.06 5.04 -11.09
C HIS A 12 2.56 4.67 -9.69
N VAL A 13 3.37 3.98 -8.88
CA VAL A 13 2.98 3.69 -7.50
C VAL A 13 2.92 4.97 -6.66
N VAL A 14 3.90 5.85 -6.81
CA VAL A 14 3.96 7.13 -6.09
C VAL A 14 2.76 8.02 -6.45
N GLU A 15 2.36 8.06 -7.72
CA GLU A 15 1.18 8.79 -8.20
C GLU A 15 -0.13 8.28 -7.56
N LEU A 16 -0.17 7.03 -7.10
CA LEU A 16 -1.35 6.43 -6.47
C LEU A 16 -1.41 6.65 -4.95
N LEU A 17 -0.30 6.99 -4.30
CA LEU A 17 -0.24 7.14 -2.83
C LEU A 17 -1.25 8.17 -2.27
N PRO A 18 -1.47 9.34 -2.91
CA PRO A 18 -2.43 10.32 -2.42
C PRO A 18 -3.85 9.79 -2.25
N ARG A 19 -4.26 8.72 -2.97
CA ARG A 19 -5.57 8.08 -2.79
C ARG A 19 -5.76 7.46 -1.41
N PHE A 20 -4.68 7.18 -0.69
CA PHE A 20 -4.70 6.64 0.66
C PHE A 20 -4.64 7.72 1.75
N GLY A 21 -4.60 9.01 1.36
CA GLY A 21 -4.55 10.13 2.29
C GLY A 21 -3.15 10.43 2.83
N PHE A 22 -2.11 10.01 2.11
CA PHE A 22 -0.71 10.32 2.42
C PHE A 22 0.15 10.46 1.16
N ASP A 23 1.32 11.06 1.29
CA ASP A 23 2.30 11.22 0.19
C ASP A 23 3.59 10.40 0.42
N LEU A 24 4.54 10.51 -0.50
CA LEU A 24 5.81 9.77 -0.43
C LEU A 24 6.67 10.17 0.77
N ASP A 25 6.60 11.43 1.20
CA ASP A 25 7.38 11.94 2.32
C ASP A 25 6.83 11.39 3.64
N GLU A 26 5.50 11.35 3.78
CA GLU A 26 4.81 10.71 4.91
C GLU A 26 5.03 9.19 4.94
N ALA A 27 5.06 8.52 3.78
CA ALA A 27 5.35 7.09 3.68
C ALA A 27 6.82 6.76 4.02
N GLY A 28 7.72 7.74 3.87
CA GLY A 28 9.15 7.60 4.02
C GLY A 28 9.82 7.01 2.76
N VAL A 29 10.62 7.83 2.09
CA VAL A 29 11.27 7.52 0.80
C VAL A 29 12.03 6.18 0.81
N MET A 30 12.88 5.96 1.82
CA MET A 30 13.72 4.75 1.89
C MET A 30 12.93 3.47 2.17
N LYS A 31 11.89 3.57 3.03
CA LYS A 31 11.01 2.44 3.35
C LYS A 31 10.17 2.08 2.13
N THR A 32 9.65 3.09 1.45
CA THR A 32 8.87 2.93 0.21
C THR A 32 9.71 2.31 -0.90
N ALA A 33 10.95 2.76 -1.10
CA ALA A 33 11.86 2.14 -2.07
C ALA A 33 12.07 0.64 -1.79
N SER A 34 12.31 0.28 -0.53
CA SER A 34 12.49 -1.13 -0.13
C SER A 34 11.22 -1.97 -0.37
N ALA A 35 10.04 -1.40 -0.09
CA ALA A 35 8.76 -2.05 -0.34
C ALA A 35 8.49 -2.25 -1.83
N LEU A 36 8.82 -1.26 -2.67
CA LEU A 36 8.68 -1.34 -4.13
C LEU A 36 9.58 -2.40 -4.74
N ASP A 37 10.77 -2.61 -4.17
CA ASP A 37 11.70 -3.65 -4.61
C ASP A 37 11.13 -5.05 -4.39
N ILE A 38 10.51 -5.27 -3.22
CA ILE A 38 9.80 -6.52 -2.90
C ILE A 38 8.61 -6.69 -3.84
N ALA A 39 7.79 -5.65 -4.02
CA ALA A 39 6.61 -5.71 -4.90
C ALA A 39 7.00 -6.02 -6.36
N TRP A 40 8.10 -5.44 -6.84
CA TRP A 40 8.65 -5.72 -8.16
C TRP A 40 9.10 -7.19 -8.29
N GLN A 41 9.80 -7.73 -7.30
CA GLN A 41 10.22 -9.15 -7.28
C GLN A 41 9.02 -10.10 -7.25
N GLN A 42 7.95 -9.74 -6.54
CA GLN A 42 6.70 -10.50 -6.49
C GLN A 42 5.79 -10.30 -7.71
N LYS A 43 6.25 -9.53 -8.71
CA LYS A 43 5.54 -9.23 -9.96
C LYS A 43 4.15 -8.60 -9.71
N TYR A 44 4.06 -7.75 -8.71
CA TYR A 44 2.84 -7.00 -8.44
C TYR A 44 2.58 -5.99 -9.54
N SER A 45 1.29 -5.72 -9.81
CA SER A 45 0.90 -4.54 -10.58
C SER A 45 1.22 -3.26 -9.79
N HIS A 46 1.22 -2.10 -10.45
CA HIS A 46 1.42 -0.83 -9.74
C HIS A 46 0.30 -0.55 -8.73
N TYR A 47 -0.94 -0.98 -9.01
CA TYR A 47 -2.05 -0.92 -8.05
C TYR A 47 -1.82 -1.81 -6.83
N GLU A 48 -1.38 -3.05 -7.06
CA GLU A 48 -1.08 -4.00 -5.98
C GLU A 48 0.10 -3.55 -5.13
N ALA A 49 1.13 -2.99 -5.77
CA ALA A 49 2.28 -2.41 -5.08
C ALA A 49 1.89 -1.17 -4.26
N ALA A 50 1.01 -0.32 -4.79
CA ALA A 50 0.47 0.82 -4.06
C ALA A 50 -0.32 0.38 -2.82
N LEU A 51 -1.18 -0.65 -2.94
CA LEU A 51 -1.85 -1.23 -1.77
C LEU A 51 -0.83 -1.81 -0.78
N TYR A 52 0.16 -2.54 -1.25
CA TYR A 52 1.19 -3.12 -0.39
C TYR A 52 1.93 -2.04 0.42
N VAL A 53 2.37 -0.97 -0.23
CA VAL A 53 2.99 0.18 0.43
C VAL A 53 2.02 0.81 1.44
N ALA A 54 0.76 1.03 1.06
CA ALA A 54 -0.22 1.64 1.95
C ALA A 54 -0.48 0.83 3.23
N TYR A 55 -0.55 -0.50 3.12
CA TYR A 55 -0.67 -1.36 4.30
C TYR A 55 0.58 -1.32 5.20
N LEU A 56 1.79 -1.20 4.62
CA LEU A 56 3.02 -1.04 5.41
C LEU A 56 3.07 0.32 6.13
N VAL A 57 2.65 1.39 5.46
CA VAL A 57 2.54 2.73 6.08
C VAL A 57 1.54 2.69 7.22
N PHE A 58 0.35 2.13 6.98
CA PHE A 58 -0.67 1.93 8.02
C PHE A 58 -0.13 1.14 9.22
N ALA A 59 0.61 0.05 8.99
CA ALA A 59 1.23 -0.72 10.07
C ALA A 59 2.24 0.10 10.88
N GLY A 60 3.00 0.97 10.21
CA GLY A 60 3.91 1.92 10.86
C GLY A 60 3.16 2.94 11.71
N MET A 61 2.10 3.54 11.16
CA MET A 61 1.25 4.52 11.85
C MET A 61 0.58 3.93 13.09
N LEU A 62 0.04 2.71 12.98
CA LEU A 62 -0.50 1.99 14.14
C LEU A 62 0.55 1.83 15.24
N LYS A 63 1.75 1.34 14.90
CA LYS A 63 2.84 1.16 15.88
C LYS A 63 3.29 2.46 16.53
N ALA A 64 3.15 3.58 15.82
CA ALA A 64 3.45 4.91 16.31
C ALA A 64 2.29 5.56 17.10
N ASN A 65 1.14 4.88 17.24
CA ASN A 65 -0.09 5.44 17.79
C ASN A 65 -0.54 6.73 17.08
N GLU A 66 -0.32 6.81 15.77
CA GLU A 66 -0.68 7.98 14.99
C GLU A 66 -2.21 8.01 14.74
N PRO A 67 -2.93 9.09 15.14
CA PRO A 67 -4.39 9.15 15.02
C PRO A 67 -4.91 8.96 13.60
N ARG A 68 -4.14 9.39 12.59
CA ARG A 68 -4.46 9.28 11.17
C ARG A 68 -4.55 7.84 10.67
N ALA A 69 -4.01 6.86 11.41
CA ALA A 69 -4.06 5.45 11.01
C ALA A 69 -5.49 4.97 10.70
N HIS A 70 -6.48 5.46 11.46
CA HIS A 70 -7.89 5.11 11.26
C HIS A 70 -8.49 5.67 9.97
N ASP A 71 -8.02 6.84 9.52
CA ASP A 71 -8.45 7.43 8.25
C ASP A 71 -7.77 6.73 7.08
N VAL A 72 -6.47 6.45 7.20
CA VAL A 72 -5.69 5.73 6.18
C VAL A 72 -6.28 4.35 5.91
N ILE A 73 -6.62 3.56 6.95
CA ILE A 73 -7.22 2.23 6.72
C ILE A 73 -8.60 2.32 6.05
N ARG A 74 -9.37 3.37 6.29
CA ARG A 74 -10.64 3.60 5.62
C ARG A 74 -10.42 3.88 4.13
N CYS A 75 -9.46 4.74 3.80
CA CYS A 75 -9.09 5.03 2.41
C CYS A 75 -8.54 3.78 1.70
N ILE A 76 -7.72 2.98 2.38
CA ILE A 76 -7.20 1.70 1.86
C ILE A 76 -8.34 0.74 1.53
N ARG A 77 -9.29 0.54 2.45
CA ARG A 77 -10.43 -0.37 2.22
C ARG A 77 -11.31 0.09 1.07
N SER A 78 -11.62 1.39 1.00
CA SER A 78 -12.42 1.97 -0.09
C SER A 78 -11.72 1.78 -1.44
N THR A 79 -10.46 2.20 -1.53
CA THR A 79 -9.65 2.11 -2.76
C THR A 79 -9.43 0.66 -3.18
N SER A 80 -9.16 -0.23 -2.22
CA SER A 80 -8.99 -1.66 -2.50
C SER A 80 -10.26 -2.29 -3.06
N SER A 81 -11.44 -1.95 -2.52
CA SER A 81 -12.72 -2.46 -3.02
C SER A 81 -12.99 -1.97 -4.45
N GLU A 82 -12.75 -0.69 -4.72
CA GLU A 82 -12.84 -0.11 -6.07
C GLU A 82 -11.93 -0.85 -7.05
N TRP A 83 -10.65 -1.03 -6.71
CA TRP A 83 -9.66 -1.65 -7.59
C TRP A 83 -9.89 -3.14 -7.83
N VAL A 84 -10.40 -3.87 -6.83
CA VAL A 84 -10.84 -5.24 -7.01
C VAL A 84 -12.03 -5.30 -7.97
N SER A 85 -13.02 -4.40 -7.83
CA SER A 85 -14.18 -4.35 -8.74
C SER A 85 -13.80 -4.01 -10.19
N GLN A 86 -12.74 -3.23 -10.39
CA GLN A 86 -12.20 -2.89 -11.70
C GLN A 86 -11.29 -3.98 -12.28
N GLY A 87 -10.97 -5.03 -11.51
CA GLY A 87 -10.09 -6.12 -11.93
C GLY A 87 -8.60 -5.74 -12.03
N VAL A 88 -8.19 -4.60 -11.46
CA VAL A 88 -6.79 -4.13 -11.50
C VAL A 88 -5.95 -4.63 -10.31
N VAL A 89 -6.62 -5.19 -9.30
CA VAL A 89 -6.03 -5.85 -8.13
C VAL A 89 -6.63 -7.25 -7.98
N ARG A 90 -5.79 -8.25 -7.72
CA ARG A 90 -6.24 -9.62 -7.41
C ARG A 90 -7.01 -9.64 -6.08
N GLU A 91 -8.24 -10.15 -6.12
CA GLU A 91 -9.12 -10.26 -4.94
C GLU A 91 -8.47 -11.05 -3.78
N ASN A 92 -7.85 -12.19 -4.07
CA ASN A 92 -7.17 -13.00 -3.05
C ASN A 92 -6.04 -12.21 -2.35
N LEU A 93 -5.29 -11.41 -3.12
CA LEU A 93 -4.20 -10.60 -2.56
C LEU A 93 -4.76 -9.49 -1.65
N ALA A 94 -5.79 -8.78 -2.12
CA ALA A 94 -6.47 -7.76 -1.33
C ALA A 94 -7.04 -8.33 -0.02
N SER A 95 -7.65 -9.52 -0.08
CA SER A 95 -8.20 -10.21 1.09
C SER A 95 -7.10 -10.58 2.09
N GLN A 96 -5.95 -11.08 1.64
CA GLN A 96 -4.83 -11.41 2.52
C GLN A 96 -4.28 -10.17 3.22
N PHE A 97 -4.14 -9.06 2.51
CA PHE A 97 -3.69 -7.81 3.11
C PHE A 97 -4.69 -7.25 4.12
N SER A 98 -5.98 -7.26 3.78
CA SER A 98 -7.04 -6.82 4.69
C SER A 98 -7.05 -7.66 5.97
N SER A 99 -7.01 -9.00 5.84
CA SER A 99 -6.94 -9.90 6.99
C SER A 99 -5.74 -9.60 7.87
N LYS A 100 -4.59 -9.29 7.28
CA LYS A 100 -3.39 -8.95 8.05
C LYS A 100 -3.51 -7.61 8.77
N ALA A 101 -4.16 -6.63 8.16
CA ALA A 101 -4.46 -5.36 8.79
C ALA A 101 -5.39 -5.52 10.00
N ASP A 102 -6.40 -6.38 9.89
CA ASP A 102 -7.32 -6.68 10.98
C ASP A 102 -6.59 -7.34 12.18
N GLU A 103 -5.64 -8.24 11.92
CA GLU A 103 -4.77 -8.79 12.96
C GLU A 103 -3.95 -7.70 13.67
N TRP A 104 -3.43 -6.71 12.94
CA TRP A 104 -2.67 -5.61 13.55
C TRP A 104 -3.53 -4.72 14.43
N ILE A 105 -4.76 -4.42 13.97
CA ILE A 105 -5.73 -3.65 14.75
C ILE A 105 -6.13 -4.41 16.02
N ALA A 106 -6.34 -5.72 15.92
CA ALA A 106 -6.70 -6.55 17.08
C ALA A 106 -5.60 -6.58 18.16
N LYS A 107 -4.32 -6.54 17.77
CA LYS A 107 -3.17 -6.53 18.69
C LYS A 107 -2.95 -5.20 19.42
N GLN A 108 -3.61 -4.14 19.01
CA GLN A 108 -3.53 -2.80 19.62
C GLN A 108 -4.56 -2.60 20.74
N LYS A 109 -5.52 -3.53 20.88
CA LYS A 109 -6.48 -3.58 22.00
C LYS A 109 -5.91 -4.36 23.17
#